data_AF-A0A4P5YNN1-F1
#
_entry.id   AF-A0A4P5YNN1-F1
#
_cell.length_a   1.000
_cell.length_b   1.000
_cell.length_c   1.000
_cell.angle_alpha   90.00
_cell.angle_beta   90.00
_cell.angle_gamma   90.00
#
_symmetry.space_group_name_H-M   'P 1'
#
loop_
_entity.id
_entity.type
_entity.pdbx_description
1 polymer ?
#
loop_
_entity_poly.entity_id
_entity_poly.type
_entity_poly.pdbx_seq_one_letter_code
_entity_poly.pdbx_strand_id
1 'polypeptide(L)'
;MNRRRFLHLTLAASTLPPAFPVALRAASAAPAAPPATAGELLPNGIRLPTPWPPATSTPVNKPSPPPFYLAQPPAVLPIDFGRQLFVDDFLIEHTTLQRRFHQPELHPANPLIRPEQPWEKAGLAPMAAILGDGVWFDPLDRLFKLWYMAGWRSGTALAVSEDGIRWRKPAFDIVAGTNLVHTGDRDSTSLWLDPTEPNPARRYKFFRSHREVRDGKAEWYFEIHTSADGIHWSAPAGRSGSIYPRSTVGWNPARKVWIYSLRKDSSTAIGRCRRYYECADPITGADWGKEARHWWVGADSLDPARPGTTFQPQLTNIDAVPYESVMLGLYTLWRGALNPDLGRPELNDVCLGFSRDGFHFHRPDRRPFLAMSEEKGAWNWGNVQPAATPPLVVGDKLHFYFSGRSGAPGFPDGGGSTGLATLRRDGFASLDAGDTEAAVTTRPVQFSGCHLFVNLATAADGELRAEILDADNRVIAPFTRENSLPLRTDQTRHAVKWQGADDLAAVTGRAVKIRFHLRRASLYAFWTSRDPSGNASSLS
;
A
#
# COMPACT_ATOMS: atom_id res chain seq x y z
N MET A 1 -3.87 -28.60 88.35
CA MET A 1 -5.15 -29.14 87.84
C MET A 1 -5.20 -28.91 86.33
N ASN A 2 -5.62 -29.82 85.44
CA ASN A 2 -5.93 -31.25 85.61
C ASN A 2 -5.75 -32.00 84.25
N ARG A 3 -5.13 -33.19 84.30
CA ARG A 3 -5.20 -34.38 83.40
C ARG A 3 -5.29 -34.30 81.85
N ARG A 4 -4.19 -34.76 81.23
CA ARG A 4 -4.04 -35.88 80.25
C ARG A 4 -5.26 -36.42 79.43
N ARG A 5 -4.97 -36.59 78.12
CA ARG A 5 -5.19 -37.78 77.22
C ARG A 5 -6.61 -38.19 76.74
N PHE A 6 -6.81 -37.99 75.43
CA PHE A 6 -6.99 -39.01 74.36
C PHE A 6 -8.20 -39.99 74.30
N LEU A 7 -8.61 -40.23 73.03
CA LEU A 7 -9.33 -41.37 72.40
C LEU A 7 -10.89 -41.38 72.33
N HIS A 8 -11.37 -41.11 71.11
CA HIS A 8 -12.45 -41.76 70.32
C HIS A 8 -13.80 -42.19 70.95
N LEU A 9 -14.90 -41.75 70.32
CA LEU A 9 -15.76 -42.64 69.50
C LEU A 9 -16.69 -41.83 68.55
N THR A 10 -17.43 -42.53 67.68
CA THR A 10 -17.86 -42.06 66.33
C THR A 10 -19.39 -42.11 66.13
N LEU A 11 -19.89 -41.52 65.02
CA LEU A 11 -21.28 -41.55 64.48
C LEU A 11 -22.28 -40.65 65.27
N ALA A 12 -23.37 -40.07 64.73
CA ALA A 12 -23.94 -39.84 63.38
C ALA A 12 -25.15 -38.85 63.55
N ALA A 13 -25.73 -38.14 62.57
CA ALA A 13 -25.43 -37.75 61.19
C ALA A 13 -26.42 -36.60 60.77
N SER A 14 -26.47 -36.20 59.48
CA SER A 14 -27.44 -35.26 58.84
C SER A 14 -27.38 -33.76 59.24
N THR A 15 -27.56 -32.75 58.37
CA THR A 15 -27.70 -32.67 56.88
C THR A 15 -27.39 -31.23 56.44
N LEU A 16 -26.62 -31.02 55.36
CA LEU A 16 -26.52 -29.74 54.64
C LEU A 16 -26.38 -29.98 53.11
N PRO A 17 -26.80 -29.03 52.25
CA PRO A 17 -26.97 -29.23 50.80
C PRO A 17 -25.65 -29.23 49.99
N PRO A 18 -25.65 -29.70 48.73
CA PRO A 18 -24.42 -29.93 47.97
C PRO A 18 -23.73 -28.65 47.50
N ALA A 19 -22.41 -28.57 47.72
CA ALA A 19 -21.54 -27.60 47.07
C ALA A 19 -21.16 -28.08 45.66
N PHE A 20 -21.37 -27.23 44.65
CA PHE A 20 -20.87 -27.47 43.30
C PHE A 20 -19.32 -27.40 43.26
N PRO A 21 -18.64 -28.25 42.47
CA PRO A 21 -17.20 -28.17 42.32
C PRO A 21 -16.81 -26.91 41.52
N VAL A 22 -16.04 -26.03 42.15
CA VAL A 22 -15.43 -24.88 41.47
C VAL A 22 -14.35 -25.39 40.52
N ALA A 23 -14.61 -25.29 39.22
CA ALA A 23 -13.60 -25.59 38.20
C ALA A 23 -12.45 -24.58 38.31
N LEU A 24 -11.21 -25.06 38.52
CA LEU A 24 -10.02 -24.24 38.38
C LEU A 24 -9.90 -23.79 36.92
N ARG A 25 -10.28 -22.54 36.65
CA ARG A 25 -9.84 -21.85 35.44
C ARG A 25 -8.32 -21.67 35.53
N ALA A 26 -7.58 -22.35 34.67
CA ALA A 26 -6.20 -21.99 34.41
C ALA A 26 -6.17 -20.54 33.90
N ALA A 27 -5.63 -19.63 34.69
CA ALA A 27 -5.48 -18.24 34.26
C ALA A 27 -4.45 -18.20 33.13
N SER A 28 -4.89 -17.81 31.93
CA SER A 28 -3.97 -17.47 30.85
C SER A 28 -3.12 -16.29 31.32
N ALA A 29 -1.84 -16.50 31.57
CA ALA A 29 -0.92 -15.41 31.86
C ALA A 29 -0.92 -14.46 30.66
N ALA A 30 -1.39 -13.22 30.87
CA ALA A 30 -1.23 -12.18 29.88
C ALA A 30 0.27 -12.00 29.61
N PRO A 31 0.72 -11.88 28.34
CA PRO A 31 2.12 -11.65 28.05
C PRO A 31 2.56 -10.37 28.78
N ALA A 32 3.70 -10.45 29.46
CA ALA A 32 4.25 -9.32 30.19
C ALA A 32 4.39 -8.11 29.26
N ALA A 33 3.94 -6.94 29.73
CA ALA A 33 4.10 -5.70 28.96
C ALA A 33 5.60 -5.52 28.64
N PRO A 34 5.97 -5.26 27.38
CA PRO A 34 7.36 -5.06 27.02
C PRO A 34 7.92 -3.86 27.80
N PRO A 35 9.22 -3.89 28.19
CA PRO A 35 9.82 -2.80 28.95
C PRO A 35 9.69 -1.47 28.19
N ALA A 36 9.56 -0.36 28.93
CA ALA A 36 9.31 0.99 28.40
C ALA A 36 10.42 1.56 27.48
N THR A 37 11.47 0.79 27.20
CA THR A 37 12.54 1.08 26.23
C THR A 37 12.32 0.42 24.86
N ALA A 38 11.33 -0.48 24.73
CA ALA A 38 11.02 -1.17 23.50
C ALA A 38 10.27 -0.26 22.52
N GLY A 39 10.73 -0.18 21.27
CA GLY A 39 10.07 0.60 20.23
C GLY A 39 8.66 0.10 19.88
N GLU A 40 7.92 0.91 19.13
CA GLU A 40 6.51 0.68 18.77
C GLU A 40 6.27 -0.71 18.17
N LEU A 41 5.14 -1.34 18.54
CA LEU A 41 4.72 -2.64 18.03
C LEU A 41 3.60 -2.45 17.00
N LEU A 42 3.85 -2.84 15.75
CA LEU A 42 2.89 -2.75 14.67
C LEU A 42 1.85 -3.90 14.70
N PRO A 43 0.68 -3.73 14.06
CA PRO A 43 -0.36 -4.76 13.99
C PRO A 43 0.07 -6.11 13.40
N ASN A 44 1.14 -6.15 12.60
CA ASN A 44 1.74 -7.36 12.02
C ASN A 44 2.87 -7.96 12.89
N GLY A 45 2.99 -7.53 14.16
CA GLY A 45 3.96 -8.04 15.13
C GLY A 45 5.37 -7.44 14.99
N ILE A 46 5.65 -6.65 13.96
CA ILE A 46 6.96 -5.99 13.79
C ILE A 46 7.16 -4.98 14.92
N ARG A 47 8.27 -5.11 15.65
CA ARG A 47 8.72 -4.11 16.61
C ARG A 47 9.73 -3.18 15.93
N LEU A 48 9.47 -1.88 15.99
CA LEU A 48 10.29 -0.87 15.35
C LEU A 48 11.54 -0.52 16.17
N PRO A 49 12.64 -0.11 15.52
CA PRO A 49 13.84 0.37 16.21
C PRO A 49 13.58 1.71 16.90
N THR A 50 14.33 1.96 17.98
CA THR A 50 14.39 3.25 18.67
C THR A 50 15.79 3.84 18.47
N PRO A 51 15.95 5.11 18.05
CA PRO A 51 14.91 6.08 17.73
C PRO A 51 14.15 5.79 16.42
N TRP A 52 12.92 6.31 16.33
CA TRP A 52 12.11 6.32 15.11
C TRP A 52 11.76 7.77 14.70
N PRO A 53 11.74 8.10 13.39
CA PRO A 53 12.27 7.27 12.29
C PRO A 53 13.79 7.09 12.43
N PRO A 54 14.38 6.03 11.84
CA PRO A 54 15.80 5.73 12.02
C PRO A 54 16.71 6.90 11.64
N ALA A 55 17.83 7.04 12.35
CA ALA A 55 18.90 7.97 11.99
C ALA A 55 19.66 7.46 10.75
N THR A 56 19.13 7.75 9.58
CA THR A 56 19.67 7.33 8.29
C THR A 56 20.91 8.14 7.89
N SER A 57 21.91 7.47 7.33
CA SER A 57 23.21 8.04 6.92
C SER A 57 23.14 8.96 5.69
N THR A 58 24.28 9.52 5.28
CA THR A 58 24.41 10.28 4.01
C THR A 58 23.94 9.44 2.81
N PRO A 59 23.19 10.01 1.84
CA PRO A 59 22.77 9.28 0.64
C PRO A 59 23.95 8.74 -0.16
N VAL A 60 23.93 7.44 -0.49
CA VAL A 60 24.98 6.72 -1.22
C VAL A 60 24.40 5.90 -2.38
N ASN A 61 25.18 5.70 -3.44
CA ASN A 61 24.80 4.82 -4.55
C ASN A 61 25.05 3.33 -4.19
N LYS A 62 24.35 2.83 -3.18
CA LYS A 62 24.37 1.44 -2.74
C LYS A 62 22.97 0.98 -2.38
N PRO A 63 22.56 -0.25 -2.70
CA PRO A 63 21.26 -0.75 -2.31
C PRO A 63 21.12 -0.77 -0.80
N SER A 64 19.94 -0.40 -0.31
CA SER A 64 19.59 -0.65 1.09
C SER A 64 19.67 -2.15 1.37
N PRO A 65 20.13 -2.59 2.56
CA PRO A 65 19.99 -3.98 2.96
C PRO A 65 18.50 -4.36 3.01
N PRO A 66 18.16 -5.67 2.93
CA PRO A 66 16.79 -6.12 3.17
C PRO A 66 16.26 -5.57 4.50
N PRO A 67 14.97 -5.21 4.59
CA PRO A 67 14.38 -4.72 5.84
C PRO A 67 14.66 -5.65 7.02
N PHE A 68 14.98 -5.07 8.18
CA PHE A 68 15.45 -5.82 9.36
C PHE A 68 14.46 -6.92 9.79
N TYR A 69 13.16 -6.69 9.61
CA TYR A 69 12.09 -7.64 9.93
C TYR A 69 12.04 -8.88 9.01
N LEU A 70 12.78 -8.90 7.89
CA LEU A 70 12.97 -10.11 7.07
C LEU A 70 14.12 -10.97 7.61
N ALA A 71 15.16 -10.34 8.18
CA ALA A 71 16.27 -11.04 8.82
C ALA A 71 15.93 -11.51 10.25
N GLN A 72 15.09 -10.75 10.96
CA GLN A 72 14.62 -11.04 12.32
C GLN A 72 13.09 -10.84 12.37
N PRO A 73 12.30 -11.75 11.77
CA PRO A 73 10.84 -11.68 11.82
C PRO A 73 10.33 -11.97 13.25
N PRO A 74 9.12 -11.49 13.62
CA PRO A 74 8.48 -11.85 14.87
C PRO A 74 8.27 -13.37 14.98
N ALA A 75 8.40 -13.92 16.19
CA ALA A 75 8.31 -15.37 16.42
C ALA A 75 6.92 -15.95 16.10
N VAL A 76 5.88 -15.14 16.22
CA VAL A 76 4.51 -15.42 15.77
C VAL A 76 4.01 -14.17 15.04
N LEU A 77 3.41 -14.37 13.86
CA LEU A 77 2.93 -13.30 12.99
C LEU A 77 1.40 -13.12 13.15
N PRO A 78 0.91 -12.00 13.68
CA PRO A 78 -0.51 -11.66 13.59
C PRO A 78 -0.88 -11.36 12.12
N ILE A 79 -1.89 -12.06 11.59
CA ILE A 79 -2.33 -11.94 10.18
C ILE A 79 -3.75 -11.37 10.02
N ASP A 80 -4.31 -10.77 11.08
CA ASP A 80 -5.60 -10.07 11.03
C ASP A 80 -5.55 -8.73 10.25
N PHE A 81 -4.35 -8.21 9.98
CA PHE A 81 -4.14 -6.95 9.25
C PHE A 81 -4.04 -7.19 7.74
N GLY A 82 -5.20 -7.12 7.05
CA GLY A 82 -5.33 -7.25 5.60
C GLY A 82 -5.02 -8.64 5.03
N ARG A 83 -5.12 -8.76 3.69
CA ARG A 83 -4.70 -9.97 2.95
C ARG A 83 -3.18 -10.14 2.95
N GLN A 84 -2.72 -11.37 3.16
CA GLN A 84 -1.30 -11.70 3.30
C GLN A 84 -0.68 -12.06 1.94
N LEU A 85 0.31 -11.27 1.51
CA LEU A 85 0.92 -11.34 0.17
C LEU A 85 2.31 -12.00 0.19
N PHE A 86 2.62 -12.79 -0.84
CA PHE A 86 3.91 -13.49 -1.01
C PHE A 86 5.01 -12.65 -1.72
N VAL A 87 4.98 -11.32 -1.54
CA VAL A 87 5.94 -10.37 -2.15
C VAL A 87 7.34 -10.39 -1.52
N ASP A 88 7.48 -11.03 -0.37
CA ASP A 88 8.72 -11.23 0.38
C ASP A 88 8.67 -12.57 1.15
N ASP A 89 9.72 -12.88 1.90
CA ASP A 89 9.84 -14.11 2.72
C ASP A 89 9.30 -13.94 4.16
N PHE A 90 8.65 -12.81 4.50
CA PHE A 90 8.19 -12.51 5.86
C PHE A 90 7.28 -13.61 6.42
N LEU A 91 6.37 -14.09 5.59
CA LEU A 91 5.38 -15.12 5.94
C LEU A 91 5.92 -16.55 5.84
N ILE A 92 7.07 -16.76 5.18
CA ILE A 92 7.53 -18.09 4.75
C ILE A 92 8.55 -18.64 5.74
N GLU A 93 8.29 -19.85 6.26
CA GLU A 93 9.30 -20.63 6.97
C GLU A 93 10.10 -21.49 6.00
N HIS A 94 9.39 -22.18 5.09
CA HIS A 94 9.98 -23.07 4.08
C HIS A 94 9.10 -23.11 2.83
N THR A 95 9.71 -23.17 1.65
CA THR A 95 9.00 -23.33 0.37
C THR A 95 9.82 -24.14 -0.63
N THR A 96 9.16 -25.02 -1.40
CA THR A 96 9.69 -25.60 -2.64
C THR A 96 9.08 -24.98 -3.91
N LEU A 97 8.10 -24.08 -3.74
CA LEU A 97 7.48 -23.30 -4.81
C LEU A 97 8.40 -22.20 -5.33
N GLN A 98 8.27 -21.87 -6.61
CA GLN A 98 8.99 -20.77 -7.25
C GLN A 98 8.20 -19.47 -7.15
N ARG A 99 8.84 -18.36 -6.75
CA ARG A 99 8.19 -17.04 -6.71
C ARG A 99 8.27 -16.37 -8.08
N ARG A 100 7.13 -15.90 -8.60
CA ARG A 100 7.03 -15.08 -9.82
C ARG A 100 6.41 -13.73 -9.52
N PHE A 101 7.04 -12.65 -10.00
CA PHE A 101 6.50 -11.29 -9.96
C PHE A 101 5.81 -10.95 -11.27
N HIS A 102 4.60 -10.38 -11.18
CA HIS A 102 3.72 -10.09 -12.31
C HIS A 102 3.72 -8.60 -12.64
N GLN A 103 3.39 -8.29 -13.90
CA GLN A 103 3.32 -6.93 -14.42
C GLN A 103 1.85 -6.59 -14.76
N PRO A 104 1.42 -5.33 -14.63
CA PRO A 104 0.05 -4.93 -14.93
C PRO A 104 -0.14 -4.76 -16.43
N GLU A 105 -1.36 -4.98 -16.90
CA GLU A 105 -1.74 -4.79 -18.30
C GLU A 105 -2.30 -3.38 -18.51
N LEU A 106 -1.85 -2.68 -19.54
CA LEU A 106 -2.44 -1.40 -19.93
C LEU A 106 -3.88 -1.62 -20.41
N HIS A 107 -4.82 -0.84 -19.88
CA HIS A 107 -6.21 -0.92 -20.28
C HIS A 107 -6.38 -0.49 -21.76
N PRO A 108 -7.09 -1.25 -22.62
CA PRO A 108 -7.13 -0.98 -24.07
C PRO A 108 -7.80 0.34 -24.46
N ALA A 109 -8.60 0.94 -23.57
CA ALA A 109 -9.20 2.27 -23.80
C ALA A 109 -8.23 3.44 -23.56
N ASN A 110 -6.95 3.19 -23.24
CA ASN A 110 -5.99 4.23 -22.87
C ASN A 110 -5.66 5.23 -24.01
N PRO A 111 -5.33 6.49 -23.66
CA PRO A 111 -5.57 7.13 -22.36
C PRO A 111 -7.08 7.33 -22.13
N LEU A 112 -7.49 7.26 -20.85
CA LEU A 112 -8.88 7.43 -20.43
C LEU A 112 -9.29 8.91 -20.37
N ILE A 113 -8.34 9.82 -20.11
CA ILE A 113 -8.56 11.27 -20.07
C ILE A 113 -7.49 11.96 -20.91
N ARG A 114 -7.93 12.78 -21.88
CA ARG A 114 -7.09 13.59 -22.78
C ARG A 114 -7.37 15.09 -22.60
N PRO A 115 -6.45 16.00 -22.97
CA PRO A 115 -6.66 17.45 -22.96
C PRO A 115 -7.49 17.90 -24.17
N GLU A 116 -8.80 17.81 -24.03
CA GLU A 116 -9.79 18.05 -25.09
C GLU A 116 -10.47 19.42 -24.92
N GLN A 117 -10.65 19.86 -23.68
CA GLN A 117 -11.36 21.09 -23.32
C GLN A 117 -10.48 22.35 -23.45
N PRO A 118 -11.06 23.56 -23.58
CA PRO A 118 -10.28 24.80 -23.70
C PRO A 118 -9.35 25.07 -22.51
N TRP A 119 -9.83 24.88 -21.28
CA TRP A 119 -9.02 25.08 -20.06
C TRP A 119 -7.91 24.03 -19.91
N GLU A 120 -8.10 22.82 -20.45
CA GLU A 120 -7.06 21.78 -20.49
C GLU A 120 -5.92 22.13 -21.46
N LYS A 121 -6.09 23.16 -22.30
CA LYS A 121 -5.09 23.67 -23.25
C LYS A 121 -4.45 24.99 -22.80
N ALA A 122 -4.79 25.48 -21.62
CA ALA A 122 -4.21 26.67 -21.02
C ALA A 122 -2.79 26.44 -20.46
N GLY A 123 -2.10 27.53 -20.13
CA GLY A 123 -0.72 27.50 -19.63
C GLY A 123 0.31 27.32 -20.74
N LEU A 124 1.44 26.68 -20.43
CA LEU A 124 2.53 26.45 -21.40
C LEU A 124 2.26 25.30 -22.38
N ALA A 125 1.38 24.35 -22.02
CA ALA A 125 1.08 23.19 -22.86
C ALA A 125 -0.25 22.51 -22.44
N PRO A 126 -0.90 21.78 -23.37
CA PRO A 126 -2.06 20.96 -23.05
C PRO A 126 -1.76 19.89 -21.99
N MET A 127 -2.66 19.77 -21.02
CA MET A 127 -2.53 18.86 -19.89
C MET A 127 -3.92 18.41 -19.39
N ALA A 128 -4.11 17.10 -19.26
CA ALA A 128 -5.20 16.46 -18.54
C ALA A 128 -4.67 15.23 -17.77
N ALA A 129 -3.72 15.49 -16.86
CA ALA A 129 -2.85 14.48 -16.28
C ALA A 129 -2.81 14.54 -14.75
N ILE A 130 -2.79 13.37 -14.10
CA ILE A 130 -2.40 13.27 -12.69
C ILE A 130 -0.88 13.46 -12.51
N LEU A 131 -0.48 14.09 -11.41
CA LEU A 131 0.90 14.32 -11.01
C LEU A 131 1.00 14.14 -9.49
N GLY A 132 0.83 12.89 -9.03
CA GLY A 132 0.35 12.60 -7.68
C GLY A 132 -1.18 12.68 -7.67
N ASP A 133 -1.73 13.87 -7.41
CA ASP A 133 -3.17 14.13 -7.35
C ASP A 133 -3.95 13.08 -6.52
N GLY A 134 -5.13 12.66 -6.96
CA GLY A 134 -5.90 11.64 -6.28
C GLY A 134 -6.90 10.94 -7.19
N VAL A 135 -7.05 9.63 -7.01
CA VAL A 135 -8.12 8.84 -7.62
C VAL A 135 -8.74 7.97 -6.54
N TRP A 136 -10.05 8.13 -6.32
CA TRP A 136 -10.80 7.50 -5.23
C TRP A 136 -12.14 6.99 -5.72
N PHE A 137 -12.66 5.92 -5.12
CA PHE A 137 -14.10 5.67 -5.12
C PHE A 137 -14.70 6.37 -3.90
N ASP A 138 -15.60 7.33 -4.11
CA ASP A 138 -16.37 7.96 -3.03
C ASP A 138 -17.56 7.05 -2.68
N PRO A 139 -17.64 6.46 -1.47
CA PRO A 139 -18.74 5.59 -1.08
C PRO A 139 -20.06 6.34 -0.84
N LEU A 140 -20.04 7.66 -0.60
CA LEU A 140 -21.26 8.45 -0.42
C LEU A 140 -21.90 8.77 -1.77
N ASP A 141 -21.12 9.29 -2.71
CA ASP A 141 -21.58 9.62 -4.07
C ASP A 141 -21.70 8.37 -4.95
N ARG A 142 -21.08 7.26 -4.54
CA ARG A 142 -20.95 5.99 -5.27
C ARG A 142 -20.30 6.15 -6.65
N LEU A 143 -19.34 7.06 -6.75
CA LEU A 143 -18.63 7.41 -7.98
C LEU A 143 -17.11 7.29 -7.80
N PHE A 144 -16.44 6.85 -8.84
CA PHE A 144 -15.02 7.10 -9.01
C PHE A 144 -14.81 8.60 -9.29
N LYS A 145 -13.91 9.23 -8.55
CA LYS A 145 -13.50 10.64 -8.67
C LYS A 145 -12.00 10.70 -8.96
N LEU A 146 -11.61 11.46 -9.98
CA LEU A 146 -10.23 11.64 -10.43
C LEU A 146 -9.92 13.12 -10.56
N TRP A 147 -9.01 13.61 -9.73
CA TRP A 147 -8.52 14.99 -9.80
C TRP A 147 -7.24 15.02 -10.63
N TYR A 148 -7.08 16.03 -11.47
CA TYR A 148 -5.96 16.11 -12.42
C TYR A 148 -5.56 17.55 -12.73
N MET A 149 -4.33 17.74 -13.21
CA MET A 149 -3.86 19.03 -13.73
C MET A 149 -4.53 19.31 -15.08
N ALA A 150 -5.30 20.39 -15.16
CA ALA A 150 -5.94 20.87 -16.38
C ALA A 150 -5.22 22.13 -16.90
N GLY A 151 -4.56 22.00 -18.04
CA GLY A 151 -3.60 23.00 -18.56
C GLY A 151 -2.32 23.04 -17.71
N TRP A 152 -1.15 23.25 -18.35
CA TRP A 152 0.13 23.20 -17.61
C TRP A 152 0.14 24.20 -16.45
N ARG A 153 0.17 23.67 -15.22
CA ARG A 153 0.12 24.40 -13.93
C ARG A 153 -1.08 25.35 -13.75
N SER A 154 -2.10 25.27 -14.61
CA SER A 154 -3.17 26.27 -14.73
C SER A 154 -4.38 26.02 -13.80
N GLY A 155 -4.55 24.79 -13.33
CA GLY A 155 -5.59 24.47 -12.35
C GLY A 155 -5.71 22.97 -12.08
N THR A 156 -6.55 22.62 -11.11
CA THR A 156 -7.01 21.25 -10.86
C THR A 156 -8.47 21.12 -11.31
N ALA A 157 -8.74 20.10 -12.11
CA ALA A 157 -10.08 19.71 -12.52
C ALA A 157 -10.46 18.36 -11.92
N LEU A 158 -11.77 18.06 -11.88
CA LEU A 158 -12.32 16.79 -11.41
C LEU A 158 -13.08 16.10 -12.56
N ALA A 159 -12.77 14.85 -12.83
CA ALA A 159 -13.56 13.94 -13.65
C ALA A 159 -14.24 12.88 -12.76
N VAL A 160 -15.43 12.43 -13.16
CA VAL A 160 -16.20 11.41 -12.44
C VAL A 160 -16.55 10.22 -13.33
N SER A 161 -16.69 9.03 -12.75
CA SER A 161 -17.01 7.79 -13.47
C SER A 161 -17.81 6.82 -12.59
N GLU A 162 -18.66 6.00 -13.21
CA GLU A 162 -19.39 4.90 -12.55
C GLU A 162 -18.63 3.57 -12.59
N ASP A 163 -17.72 3.41 -13.56
CA ASP A 163 -17.00 2.15 -13.85
C ASP A 163 -15.46 2.29 -13.71
N GLY A 164 -14.94 3.52 -13.50
CA GLY A 164 -13.51 3.83 -13.45
C GLY A 164 -12.83 3.90 -14.83
N ILE A 165 -13.57 3.61 -15.90
CA ILE A 165 -13.05 3.49 -17.28
C ILE A 165 -13.55 4.65 -18.13
N ARG A 166 -14.85 4.97 -18.03
CA ARG A 166 -15.54 6.01 -18.81
C ARG A 166 -15.71 7.25 -17.94
N TRP A 167 -14.90 8.27 -18.23
CA TRP A 167 -14.84 9.49 -17.42
C TRP A 167 -15.67 10.61 -18.04
N ARG A 168 -16.46 11.28 -17.21
CA ARG A 168 -17.24 12.47 -17.54
C ARG A 168 -16.60 13.69 -16.86
N LYS A 169 -16.59 14.82 -17.56
CA LYS A 169 -16.07 16.12 -17.10
C LYS A 169 -17.27 17.06 -16.83
N PRO A 170 -18.01 16.90 -15.72
CA PRO A 170 -19.20 17.69 -15.43
C PRO A 170 -18.85 19.15 -15.17
N ALA A 171 -19.76 20.07 -15.49
CA ALA A 171 -19.59 21.47 -15.14
C ALA A 171 -19.87 21.68 -13.63
N PHE A 172 -18.98 22.40 -12.95
CA PHE A 172 -19.16 22.88 -11.58
C PHE A 172 -19.37 24.40 -11.57
N ASP A 173 -19.77 24.93 -10.42
CA ASP A 173 -20.02 26.36 -10.17
C ASP A 173 -18.75 27.17 -9.85
N ILE A 174 -17.66 26.50 -9.42
CA ILE A 174 -16.35 27.12 -9.14
C ILE A 174 -15.83 27.98 -10.31
N VAL A 175 -15.93 27.46 -11.54
CA VAL A 175 -15.71 28.21 -12.78
C VAL A 175 -16.76 27.76 -13.80
N ALA A 176 -17.75 28.61 -14.03
CA ALA A 176 -18.94 28.31 -14.80
C ALA A 176 -18.65 27.66 -16.17
N GLY A 177 -19.32 26.53 -16.43
CA GLY A 177 -19.17 25.78 -17.68
C GLY A 177 -17.92 24.89 -17.78
N THR A 178 -17.13 24.77 -16.71
CA THR A 178 -15.92 23.95 -16.67
C THR A 178 -15.95 22.92 -15.54
N ASN A 179 -15.10 21.89 -15.63
CA ASN A 179 -14.90 20.93 -14.54
C ASN A 179 -13.72 21.30 -13.60
N LEU A 180 -13.29 22.57 -13.61
CA LEU A 180 -12.28 23.08 -12.69
C LEU A 180 -12.84 23.13 -11.26
N VAL A 181 -12.04 22.66 -10.30
CA VAL A 181 -12.33 22.75 -8.86
C VAL A 181 -11.33 23.63 -8.11
N HIS A 182 -10.18 23.95 -8.73
CA HIS A 182 -9.22 24.91 -8.18
C HIS A 182 -8.42 25.59 -9.30
N THR A 183 -8.29 26.92 -9.27
CA THR A 183 -7.68 27.73 -10.35
C THR A 183 -6.28 28.27 -10.05
N GLY A 184 -5.81 28.17 -8.80
CA GLY A 184 -4.47 28.63 -8.42
C GLY A 184 -3.33 27.76 -8.97
N ASP A 185 -2.18 28.39 -9.24
CA ASP A 185 -0.91 27.78 -9.69
C ASP A 185 -0.58 26.48 -8.94
N ARG A 186 -0.07 25.47 -9.64
CA ARG A 186 0.27 24.17 -9.02
C ARG A 186 1.40 23.44 -9.71
N ASP A 187 2.09 22.57 -9.00
CA ASP A 187 2.91 21.49 -9.56
C ASP A 187 2.21 20.14 -9.28
N SER A 188 2.84 19.21 -8.57
CA SER A 188 2.18 18.04 -8.02
C SER A 188 1.21 18.42 -6.91
N THR A 189 0.23 17.57 -6.72
CA THR A 189 -0.59 17.60 -5.50
C THR A 189 -0.64 16.21 -4.88
N SER A 190 -1.21 16.12 -3.69
CA SER A 190 -1.76 14.87 -3.18
C SER A 190 -3.18 15.18 -2.74
N LEU A 191 -4.15 14.36 -3.13
CA LEU A 191 -5.54 14.54 -2.76
C LEU A 191 -6.08 13.24 -2.17
N TRP A 192 -6.42 13.30 -0.89
CA TRP A 192 -6.88 12.17 -0.10
C TRP A 192 -8.36 12.31 0.23
N LEU A 193 -9.11 11.23 0.02
CA LEU A 193 -10.32 10.95 0.78
C LEU A 193 -9.87 10.24 2.06
N ASP A 194 -10.02 10.90 3.21
CA ASP A 194 -9.64 10.40 4.52
C ASP A 194 -10.84 9.69 5.18
N PRO A 195 -10.82 8.34 5.30
CA PRO A 195 -11.91 7.60 5.93
C PRO A 195 -11.90 7.70 7.47
N THR A 196 -10.86 8.30 8.06
CA THR A 196 -10.69 8.44 9.51
C THR A 196 -11.07 9.82 10.05
N GLU A 197 -11.34 10.79 9.16
CA GLU A 197 -11.71 12.16 9.55
C GLU A 197 -13.12 12.20 10.16
N PRO A 198 -13.28 12.61 11.44
CA PRO A 198 -14.59 12.73 12.07
C PRO A 198 -15.39 13.96 11.60
N ASN A 199 -14.75 15.00 11.08
CA ASN A 199 -15.45 16.17 10.54
C ASN A 199 -15.77 15.98 9.05
N PRO A 200 -17.05 15.79 8.64
CA PRO A 200 -17.40 15.55 7.25
C PRO A 200 -17.00 16.70 6.30
N ALA A 201 -16.81 17.93 6.80
CA ALA A 201 -16.31 19.05 6.00
C ALA A 201 -14.80 18.99 5.70
N ARG A 202 -14.07 18.05 6.31
CA ARG A 202 -12.62 17.85 6.17
C ARG A 202 -12.24 16.48 5.56
N ARG A 203 -13.25 15.69 5.12
CA ARG A 203 -13.04 14.33 4.60
C ARG A 203 -12.16 14.28 3.37
N TYR A 204 -12.16 15.34 2.56
CA TYR A 204 -11.14 15.55 1.53
C TYR A 204 -10.03 16.46 2.04
N LYS A 205 -8.79 16.07 1.77
CA LYS A 205 -7.57 16.83 2.08
C LYS A 205 -6.76 17.03 0.79
N PHE A 206 -6.52 18.27 0.41
CA PHE A 206 -5.84 18.65 -0.84
C PHE A 206 -4.55 19.40 -0.54
N PHE A 207 -3.42 18.75 -0.80
CA PHE A 207 -2.08 19.26 -0.59
C PHE A 207 -1.53 19.82 -1.92
N ARG A 208 -1.79 21.10 -2.19
CA ARG A 208 -1.41 21.79 -3.43
C ARG A 208 0.03 22.29 -3.34
N SER A 209 0.98 21.64 -4.02
CA SER A 209 2.34 22.17 -4.09
C SER A 209 2.40 23.33 -5.09
N HIS A 210 2.89 24.49 -4.64
CA HIS A 210 3.04 25.68 -5.49
C HIS A 210 4.21 26.55 -5.02
N ARG A 211 4.55 27.58 -5.82
CA ARG A 211 5.71 28.46 -5.58
C ARG A 211 5.26 29.89 -5.31
N GLU A 212 5.77 30.47 -4.23
CA GLU A 212 5.52 31.84 -3.79
C GLU A 212 6.85 32.59 -3.67
N VAL A 213 6.82 33.92 -3.71
CA VAL A 213 7.98 34.75 -3.35
C VAL A 213 7.76 35.34 -1.96
N ARG A 214 8.62 35.00 -1.00
CA ARG A 214 8.67 35.61 0.34
C ARG A 214 10.08 36.11 0.62
N ASP A 215 10.18 37.30 1.21
CA ASP A 215 11.45 37.93 1.60
C ASP A 215 12.49 37.96 0.45
N GLY A 216 12.00 38.21 -0.77
CA GLY A 216 12.80 38.22 -2.00
C GLY A 216 13.23 36.84 -2.54
N LYS A 217 12.78 35.74 -1.94
CA LYS A 217 13.15 34.37 -2.32
C LYS A 217 11.93 33.57 -2.77
N ALA A 218 12.09 32.86 -3.88
CA ALA A 218 11.05 31.95 -4.37
C ALA A 218 11.15 30.60 -3.66
N GLU A 219 10.14 30.24 -2.86
CA GLU A 219 10.09 28.98 -2.12
C GLU A 219 8.85 28.15 -2.49
N TRP A 220 8.94 26.83 -2.30
CA TRP A 220 7.83 25.89 -2.51
C TRP A 220 7.30 25.40 -1.17
N TYR A 221 5.99 25.18 -1.09
CA TYR A 221 5.30 24.55 0.04
C TYR A 221 4.03 23.85 -0.46
N PHE A 222 3.45 23.01 0.40
CA PHE A 222 2.04 22.63 0.26
C PHE A 222 1.16 23.69 0.88
N GLU A 223 0.21 24.20 0.12
CA GLU A 223 -0.99 24.83 0.66
C GLU A 223 -2.06 23.75 0.83
N ILE A 224 -2.67 23.70 2.01
CA ILE A 224 -3.49 22.57 2.42
C ILE A 224 -4.93 23.03 2.54
N HIS A 225 -5.81 22.46 1.73
CA HIS A 225 -7.24 22.75 1.72
C HIS A 225 -8.03 21.53 2.19
N THR A 226 -9.25 21.79 2.65
CA THR A 226 -10.21 20.75 3.07
C THR A 226 -11.53 20.90 2.33
N SER A 227 -12.27 19.80 2.14
CA SER A 227 -13.58 19.81 1.49
C SER A 227 -14.49 18.66 1.95
N ALA A 228 -15.80 18.86 1.81
CA ALA A 228 -16.84 17.85 2.02
C ALA A 228 -17.07 16.95 0.78
N ASP A 229 -16.91 17.51 -0.42
CA ASP A 229 -17.27 16.87 -1.70
C ASP A 229 -16.08 16.73 -2.68
N GLY A 230 -15.00 17.48 -2.43
CA GLY A 230 -13.82 17.57 -3.29
C GLY A 230 -14.00 18.50 -4.50
N ILE A 231 -15.04 19.34 -4.47
CA ILE A 231 -15.37 20.38 -5.45
C ILE A 231 -15.18 21.74 -4.79
N HIS A 232 -15.82 21.96 -3.64
CA HIS A 232 -15.75 23.20 -2.88
C HIS A 232 -14.62 23.13 -1.86
N TRP A 233 -13.48 23.74 -2.17
CA TRP A 233 -12.32 23.77 -1.27
C TRP A 233 -12.38 24.95 -0.31
N SER A 234 -12.00 24.70 0.94
CA SER A 234 -11.83 25.76 1.93
C SER A 234 -10.76 26.76 1.50
N ALA A 235 -10.79 27.95 2.12
CA ALA A 235 -9.58 28.75 2.26
C ALA A 235 -8.43 27.89 2.87
N PRO A 236 -7.16 28.25 2.66
CA PRO A 236 -6.02 27.47 3.17
C PRO A 236 -6.17 27.15 4.67
N ALA A 237 -6.36 25.87 4.97
CA ALA A 237 -6.52 25.34 6.32
C ALA A 237 -5.16 25.15 7.02
N GLY A 238 -4.09 25.02 6.24
CA GLY A 238 -2.72 24.96 6.71
C GLY A 238 -1.70 25.16 5.58
N ARG A 239 -0.44 25.27 5.96
CA ARG A 239 0.70 25.43 5.05
C ARG A 239 1.87 24.61 5.58
N SER A 240 2.61 23.96 4.68
CA SER A 240 3.81 23.23 5.07
C SER A 240 5.04 24.11 5.20
N GLY A 241 6.02 23.61 5.95
CA GLY A 241 7.41 24.01 5.82
C GLY A 241 7.93 23.80 4.40
N SER A 242 9.01 24.50 4.03
CA SER A 242 9.56 24.53 2.67
C SER A 242 9.84 23.13 2.07
N ILE A 243 9.48 22.89 0.80
CA ILE A 243 9.62 21.62 0.06
C ILE A 243 10.37 21.81 -1.27
N TYR A 244 10.49 20.73 -2.05
CA TYR A 244 10.74 20.79 -3.50
C TYR A 244 9.50 20.31 -4.28
N PRO A 245 9.27 20.78 -5.52
CA PRO A 245 8.20 20.28 -6.40
C PRO A 245 8.36 18.78 -6.66
N ARG A 246 7.28 18.05 -6.92
CA ARG A 246 7.18 16.57 -6.80
C ARG A 246 7.30 15.97 -5.40
N SER A 247 7.21 16.75 -4.32
CA SER A 247 6.88 16.16 -3.00
C SER A 247 5.41 15.70 -2.97
N THR A 248 5.08 14.70 -2.14
CA THR A 248 3.73 14.15 -1.99
C THR A 248 3.43 13.77 -0.53
N VAL A 249 2.15 13.53 -0.22
CA VAL A 249 1.65 13.19 1.12
C VAL A 249 0.83 11.90 1.05
N GLY A 250 1.01 11.00 2.00
CA GLY A 250 0.30 9.73 2.11
C GLY A 250 -0.06 9.35 3.55
N TRP A 251 -0.73 8.22 3.74
CA TRP A 251 -1.17 7.71 5.05
C TRP A 251 -0.61 6.32 5.35
N ASN A 252 -0.10 6.10 6.56
CA ASN A 252 0.30 4.78 7.05
C ASN A 252 -0.72 4.27 8.07
N PRO A 253 -1.62 3.34 7.71
CA PRO A 253 -2.66 2.84 8.61
C PRO A 253 -2.14 1.93 9.73
N ALA A 254 -0.94 1.35 9.60
CA ALA A 254 -0.34 0.52 10.64
C ALA A 254 0.18 1.36 11.82
N ARG A 255 0.81 2.51 11.51
CA ARG A 255 1.31 3.52 12.48
C ARG A 255 0.24 4.56 12.87
N LYS A 256 -0.78 4.74 12.04
CA LYS A 256 -1.78 5.84 12.10
C LYS A 256 -1.14 7.23 12.03
N VAL A 257 -0.23 7.42 11.07
CA VAL A 257 0.44 8.70 10.80
C VAL A 257 0.38 9.06 9.32
N TRP A 258 0.35 10.36 9.05
CA TRP A 258 0.56 10.91 7.72
C TRP A 258 2.04 10.98 7.42
N ILE A 259 2.42 10.56 6.21
CA ILE A 259 3.79 10.56 5.70
C ILE A 259 3.94 11.69 4.68
N TYR A 260 4.92 12.55 4.92
CA TYR A 260 5.42 13.51 3.96
C TYR A 260 6.61 12.93 3.21
N SER A 261 6.36 12.54 1.96
CA SER A 261 7.38 12.11 1.01
C SER A 261 7.99 13.37 0.38
N LEU A 262 9.10 13.84 0.92
CA LEU A 262 9.71 15.12 0.54
C LEU A 262 10.79 14.90 -0.51
N ARG A 263 10.63 15.46 -1.71
CA ARG A 263 11.75 15.49 -2.67
C ARG A 263 12.88 16.33 -2.08
N LYS A 264 14.11 15.87 -2.28
CA LYS A 264 15.32 16.68 -2.15
C LYS A 264 16.14 16.53 -3.42
N ASP A 265 16.42 17.64 -4.08
CA ASP A 265 17.55 17.71 -5.00
C ASP A 265 18.81 17.72 -4.15
N SER A 266 19.53 16.60 -4.14
CA SER A 266 20.77 16.48 -3.40
C SER A 266 21.93 17.05 -4.21
N SER A 267 22.84 17.73 -3.52
CA SER A 267 24.19 18.00 -4.02
C SER A 267 25.13 16.80 -3.75
N THR A 268 24.59 15.57 -3.76
CA THR A 268 25.33 14.34 -3.41
C THR A 268 25.38 13.38 -4.60
N ALA A 269 26.13 12.28 -4.44
CA ALA A 269 26.47 11.34 -5.50
C ALA A 269 25.30 10.60 -6.19
N ILE A 270 24.04 10.80 -5.76
CA ILE A 270 22.85 10.12 -6.31
C ILE A 270 21.77 11.05 -6.89
N GLY A 271 21.98 12.37 -6.92
CA GLY A 271 21.04 13.31 -7.54
C GLY A 271 19.69 13.44 -6.82
N ARG A 272 18.57 13.41 -7.56
CA ARG A 272 17.20 13.53 -6.99
C ARG A 272 16.92 12.37 -6.03
N CYS A 273 16.44 12.68 -4.83
CA CYS A 273 16.22 11.69 -3.77
C CYS A 273 15.09 12.11 -2.81
N ARG A 274 14.74 11.26 -1.81
CA ARG A 274 13.59 11.48 -0.91
C ARG A 274 14.00 11.57 0.56
N ARG A 275 13.34 12.48 1.28
CA ARG A 275 13.35 12.62 2.73
C ARG A 275 12.00 12.22 3.32
N TYR A 276 12.02 11.78 4.56
CA TYR A 276 10.85 11.36 5.32
C TYR A 276 10.54 12.37 6.44
N TYR A 277 9.24 12.61 6.64
CA TYR A 277 8.68 13.20 7.83
C TYR A 277 7.31 12.54 8.09
N GLU A 278 6.93 12.37 9.35
CA GLU A 278 5.62 11.82 9.75
C GLU A 278 4.95 12.68 10.84
N CYS A 279 3.62 12.73 10.83
CA CYS A 279 2.83 13.48 11.83
C CYS A 279 1.42 12.88 12.00
N ALA A 280 0.77 13.16 13.13
CA ALA A 280 -0.57 12.65 13.43
C ALA A 280 -1.71 13.39 12.70
N ASP A 281 -1.66 14.73 12.68
CA ASP A 281 -2.55 15.58 11.87
C ASP A 281 -1.70 16.25 10.77
N PRO A 282 -2.07 16.13 9.47
CA PRO A 282 -1.26 16.59 8.36
C PRO A 282 -1.44 18.10 8.09
N ILE A 283 -2.36 18.78 8.77
CA ILE A 283 -2.58 20.22 8.64
C ILE A 283 -1.77 20.94 9.70
N THR A 284 -1.91 20.54 10.97
CA THR A 284 -1.20 21.18 12.10
C THR A 284 0.24 20.71 12.23
N GLY A 285 0.56 19.48 11.81
CA GLY A 285 1.92 18.96 11.71
C GLY A 285 2.71 19.44 10.50
N ALA A 286 2.13 20.26 9.63
CA ALA A 286 2.75 20.64 8.36
C ALA A 286 3.95 21.60 8.49
N ASP A 287 4.02 22.42 9.56
CA ASP A 287 5.12 23.36 9.75
C ASP A 287 6.33 22.72 10.45
N TRP A 288 7.00 21.83 9.72
CA TRP A 288 8.21 21.17 10.21
C TRP A 288 9.48 22.01 10.00
N GLY A 289 10.29 22.09 11.05
CA GLY A 289 11.61 22.71 11.02
C GLY A 289 12.60 22.06 10.03
N LYS A 290 13.81 22.62 9.94
CA LYS A 290 14.87 22.06 9.07
C LYS A 290 15.39 20.70 9.56
N GLU A 291 15.35 20.47 10.87
CA GLU A 291 15.94 19.29 11.52
C GLU A 291 15.04 18.04 11.48
N ALA A 292 13.71 18.21 11.39
CA ALA A 292 12.73 17.13 11.45
C ALA A 292 12.67 16.23 10.19
N ARG A 293 13.67 16.25 9.31
CA ARG A 293 13.59 15.67 7.95
C ARG A 293 14.69 14.66 7.73
N HIS A 294 14.35 13.39 7.91
CA HIS A 294 15.28 12.27 7.82
C HIS A 294 15.58 11.96 6.35
N TRP A 295 16.77 11.43 6.06
CA TRP A 295 16.99 10.77 4.78
C TRP A 295 16.08 9.53 4.71
N TRP A 296 15.63 9.16 3.50
CA TRP A 296 14.72 8.02 3.34
C TRP A 296 15.25 7.05 2.30
N VAL A 297 15.20 7.45 1.03
CA VAL A 297 15.48 6.55 -0.09
C VAL A 297 15.79 7.33 -1.37
N GLY A 298 16.58 6.73 -2.25
CA GLY A 298 16.94 7.24 -3.56
C GLY A 298 16.96 6.12 -4.59
N ALA A 299 17.45 6.43 -5.78
CA ALA A 299 17.90 5.38 -6.70
C ALA A 299 19.22 4.80 -6.19
N ASP A 300 19.48 3.53 -6.49
CA ASP A 300 20.71 2.83 -6.13
C ASP A 300 21.29 2.02 -7.31
N SER A 301 22.41 1.35 -7.10
CA SER A 301 23.15 0.65 -8.16
C SER A 301 22.45 -0.58 -8.75
N LEU A 302 21.29 -0.99 -8.22
CA LEU A 302 20.42 -2.01 -8.81
C LEU A 302 19.27 -1.40 -9.64
N ASP A 303 19.14 -0.07 -9.67
CA ASP A 303 18.27 0.60 -10.65
C ASP A 303 19.02 0.74 -11.98
N PRO A 304 18.58 0.07 -13.06
CA PRO A 304 19.34 0.04 -14.30
C PRO A 304 19.30 1.39 -15.03
N ALA A 305 20.43 1.87 -15.52
CA ALA A 305 20.44 2.96 -16.51
C ALA A 305 19.64 2.53 -17.76
N ARG A 306 18.96 3.47 -18.42
CA ARG A 306 18.18 3.14 -19.61
C ARG A 306 19.15 2.86 -20.79
N PRO A 307 18.95 1.80 -21.59
CA PRO A 307 19.81 1.49 -22.72
C PRO A 307 20.01 2.70 -23.66
N GLY A 308 21.23 2.90 -24.13
CA GLY A 308 21.61 4.06 -24.95
C GLY A 308 21.73 5.39 -24.19
N THR A 309 21.65 5.40 -22.85
CA THR A 309 21.87 6.60 -22.02
C THR A 309 23.07 6.42 -21.09
N THR A 310 23.73 7.53 -20.75
CA THR A 310 24.79 7.60 -19.72
C THR A 310 24.27 8.08 -18.36
N PHE A 311 22.97 8.39 -18.26
CA PHE A 311 22.37 8.94 -17.05
C PHE A 311 22.21 7.85 -15.97
N GLN A 312 22.81 8.08 -14.82
CA GLN A 312 22.51 7.32 -13.61
C GLN A 312 21.06 7.61 -13.18
N PRO A 313 20.25 6.59 -12.87
CA PRO A 313 18.88 6.80 -12.40
C PRO A 313 18.81 7.66 -11.14
N GLN A 314 17.74 8.43 -11.00
CA GLN A 314 17.50 9.29 -9.84
C GLN A 314 16.04 9.18 -9.39
N LEU A 315 15.78 9.26 -8.09
CA LEU A 315 14.44 9.09 -7.56
C LEU A 315 13.73 10.43 -7.46
N THR A 316 12.85 10.71 -8.44
CA THR A 316 12.03 11.93 -8.42
C THR A 316 10.98 11.88 -7.32
N ASN A 317 10.33 10.72 -7.17
CA ASN A 317 9.16 10.53 -6.34
C ASN A 317 9.03 9.10 -5.81
N ILE A 318 8.53 8.97 -4.58
CA ILE A 318 7.98 7.72 -4.05
C ILE A 318 6.63 8.05 -3.41
N ASP A 319 5.56 7.49 -3.94
CA ASP A 319 4.26 7.48 -3.26
C ASP A 319 4.17 6.19 -2.46
N ALA A 320 4.15 6.32 -1.14
CA ALA A 320 3.98 5.22 -0.21
C ALA A 320 2.49 5.10 0.14
N VAL A 321 1.82 4.09 -0.43
CA VAL A 321 0.37 3.93 -0.36
C VAL A 321 -0.01 2.58 0.24
N PRO A 322 -0.98 2.51 1.16
CA PRO A 322 -1.38 1.24 1.78
C PRO A 322 -2.09 0.32 0.80
N TYR A 323 -1.85 -0.99 0.93
CA TYR A 323 -2.61 -2.04 0.29
C TYR A 323 -2.57 -3.32 1.14
N GLU A 324 -3.71 -3.73 1.69
CA GLU A 324 -3.83 -4.98 2.47
C GLU A 324 -2.75 -5.08 3.57
N SER A 325 -1.93 -6.15 3.62
CA SER A 325 -0.90 -6.33 4.66
C SER A 325 0.41 -5.52 4.45
N VAL A 326 0.48 -4.62 3.48
CA VAL A 326 1.72 -3.90 3.08
C VAL A 326 1.48 -2.43 2.75
N MET A 327 2.57 -1.66 2.74
CA MET A 327 2.68 -0.39 2.03
C MET A 327 3.35 -0.65 0.68
N LEU A 328 2.73 -0.22 -0.41
CA LEU A 328 3.33 -0.18 -1.75
C LEU A 328 4.14 1.10 -1.90
N GLY A 329 5.34 0.99 -2.46
CA GLY A 329 6.16 2.13 -2.87
C GLY A 329 6.13 2.27 -4.39
N LEU A 330 5.57 3.36 -4.90
CA LEU A 330 5.54 3.70 -6.33
C LEU A 330 6.73 4.60 -6.67
N TYR A 331 7.86 4.00 -7.03
CA TYR A 331 9.15 4.64 -7.28
C TYR A 331 9.20 5.24 -8.68
N THR A 332 9.01 6.56 -8.80
CA THR A 332 9.17 7.28 -10.08
C THR A 332 10.66 7.59 -10.33
N LEU A 333 11.28 6.73 -11.14
CA LEU A 333 12.72 6.77 -11.45
C LEU A 333 12.97 7.53 -12.75
N TRP A 334 13.71 8.63 -12.64
CA TRP A 334 14.23 9.39 -13.77
C TRP A 334 15.48 8.71 -14.32
N ARG A 335 15.51 8.48 -15.64
CA ARG A 335 16.60 7.81 -16.37
C ARG A 335 17.06 8.62 -17.59
N GLY A 336 16.73 9.91 -17.66
CA GLY A 336 17.22 10.81 -18.70
C GLY A 336 16.42 12.10 -18.85
N ALA A 337 17.11 13.14 -19.31
CA ALA A 337 16.56 14.48 -19.48
C ALA A 337 15.58 14.59 -20.66
N LEU A 338 14.82 15.69 -20.66
CA LEU A 338 14.10 16.19 -21.83
C LEU A 338 15.04 16.25 -23.05
N ASN A 339 14.53 15.89 -24.23
CA ASN A 339 15.24 16.10 -25.49
C ASN A 339 14.40 17.04 -26.39
N PRO A 340 14.71 18.35 -26.42
CA PRO A 340 13.97 19.33 -27.22
C PRO A 340 13.97 19.01 -28.72
N ASP A 341 15.10 18.58 -29.27
CA ASP A 341 15.27 18.31 -30.71
C ASP A 341 14.38 17.15 -31.19
N LEU A 342 14.20 16.13 -30.34
CA LEU A 342 13.28 15.02 -30.61
C LEU A 342 11.83 15.33 -30.20
N GLY A 343 11.63 16.35 -29.38
CA GLY A 343 10.38 16.67 -28.68
C GLY A 343 10.04 15.71 -27.53
N ARG A 344 11.03 14.95 -27.00
CA ARG A 344 10.78 13.89 -26.02
C ARG A 344 10.69 14.42 -24.57
N PRO A 345 9.66 14.03 -23.79
CA PRO A 345 9.54 14.35 -22.36
C PRO A 345 10.69 13.79 -21.50
N GLU A 346 10.74 14.09 -20.20
CA GLU A 346 11.69 13.42 -19.28
C GLU A 346 11.48 11.89 -19.29
N LEU A 347 12.54 11.12 -19.14
CA LEU A 347 12.47 9.65 -19.12
C LEU A 347 12.19 9.16 -17.70
N ASN A 348 10.92 9.18 -17.28
CA ASN A 348 10.47 8.67 -15.97
C ASN A 348 9.59 7.42 -16.13
N ASP A 349 9.98 6.32 -15.46
CA ASP A 349 9.17 5.11 -15.27
C ASP A 349 8.77 4.97 -13.79
N VAL A 350 7.69 4.24 -13.49
CA VAL A 350 7.35 3.85 -12.11
C VAL A 350 7.73 2.39 -11.87
N CYS A 351 8.61 2.13 -10.90
CA CYS A 351 8.90 0.80 -10.37
C CYS A 351 8.16 0.57 -9.04
N LEU A 352 8.02 -0.69 -8.64
CA LEU A 352 7.34 -1.08 -7.40
C LEU A 352 8.33 -1.41 -6.27
N GLY A 353 7.85 -1.33 -5.04
CA GLY A 353 8.50 -1.84 -3.83
C GLY A 353 7.47 -2.13 -2.75
N PHE A 354 7.83 -2.91 -1.74
CA PHE A 354 6.94 -3.37 -0.69
C PHE A 354 7.54 -3.12 0.69
N SER A 355 6.75 -2.62 1.63
CA SER A 355 7.16 -2.41 3.02
C SER A 355 6.11 -2.94 4.00
N ARG A 356 6.55 -3.48 5.14
CA ARG A 356 5.67 -3.93 6.23
C ARG A 356 5.72 -3.03 7.46
N ASP A 357 6.62 -2.06 7.50
CA ASP A 357 6.66 -0.98 8.51
C ASP A 357 6.27 0.40 7.96
N GLY A 358 6.25 0.55 6.63
CA GLY A 358 5.98 1.80 5.92
C GLY A 358 7.19 2.72 5.76
N PHE A 359 8.39 2.27 6.14
CA PHE A 359 9.64 3.03 6.01
C PHE A 359 10.71 2.26 5.22
N HIS A 360 10.98 1.00 5.56
CA HIS A 360 11.97 0.17 4.87
C HIS A 360 11.29 -0.62 3.75
N PHE A 361 11.74 -0.42 2.50
CA PHE A 361 11.16 -1.08 1.33
C PHE A 361 12.07 -2.16 0.77
N HIS A 362 11.47 -3.33 0.50
CA HIS A 362 12.05 -4.40 -0.28
C HIS A 362 11.66 -4.24 -1.76
N ARG A 363 12.64 -4.33 -2.67
CA ARG A 363 12.46 -4.14 -4.13
C ARG A 363 13.04 -5.33 -4.91
N PRO A 364 12.42 -6.53 -4.82
CA PRO A 364 12.92 -7.76 -5.45
C PRO A 364 12.73 -7.79 -6.98
N ASP A 365 11.71 -7.10 -7.50
CA ASP A 365 11.58 -6.80 -8.93
C ASP A 365 11.80 -5.30 -9.14
N ARG A 366 12.62 -4.96 -10.14
CA ARG A 366 13.00 -3.59 -10.50
C ARG A 366 12.68 -3.24 -11.96
N ARG A 367 11.94 -4.09 -12.66
CA ARG A 367 11.33 -3.74 -13.94
C ARG A 367 10.39 -2.53 -13.79
N PRO A 368 10.23 -1.68 -14.81
CA PRO A 368 9.14 -0.71 -14.86
C PRO A 368 7.80 -1.42 -14.67
N PHE A 369 7.07 -1.02 -13.62
CA PHE A 369 5.72 -1.49 -13.29
C PHE A 369 4.65 -0.68 -14.01
N LEU A 370 4.86 0.64 -14.14
CA LEU A 370 4.13 1.49 -15.09
C LEU A 370 5.18 2.14 -15.98
N ALA A 371 5.22 1.68 -17.24
CA ALA A 371 6.27 2.00 -18.18
C ALA A 371 5.90 3.12 -19.14
N MET A 372 6.90 3.89 -19.56
CA MET A 372 6.83 4.68 -20.79
C MET A 372 6.68 3.77 -22.02
N SER A 373 6.07 4.30 -23.08
CA SER A 373 6.21 3.73 -24.41
C SER A 373 7.49 4.20 -25.09
N GLU A 374 8.11 3.34 -25.89
CA GLU A 374 9.21 3.74 -26.78
C GLU A 374 8.73 4.27 -28.14
N GLU A 375 7.45 4.06 -28.45
CA GLU A 375 6.82 4.50 -29.69
C GLU A 375 6.58 6.03 -29.68
N LYS A 376 7.21 6.75 -30.61
CA LYS A 376 7.01 8.19 -30.76
C LYS A 376 5.57 8.47 -31.20
N GLY A 377 4.87 9.30 -30.44
CA GLY A 377 3.44 9.61 -30.64
C GLY A 377 2.51 8.88 -29.67
N ALA A 378 3.01 7.89 -28.92
CA ALA A 378 2.25 7.31 -27.81
C ALA A 378 1.96 8.37 -26.73
N TRP A 379 0.79 8.28 -26.11
CA TRP A 379 0.35 9.19 -25.05
C TRP A 379 1.24 9.17 -23.80
N ASN A 380 1.98 8.07 -23.58
CA ASN A 380 2.95 7.85 -22.52
C ASN A 380 4.39 7.70 -23.05
N TRP A 381 4.75 8.38 -24.15
CA TRP A 381 6.09 8.34 -24.74
C TRP A 381 7.22 8.85 -23.82
N GLY A 382 6.86 9.65 -22.82
CA GLY A 382 7.72 9.99 -21.69
C GLY A 382 6.95 10.39 -20.43
N ASN A 383 7.73 10.71 -19.40
CA ASN A 383 7.35 11.23 -18.10
C ASN A 383 6.10 10.58 -17.49
N VAL A 384 6.20 9.28 -17.19
CA VAL A 384 5.14 8.54 -16.52
C VAL A 384 5.11 8.83 -15.02
N GLN A 385 3.93 9.14 -14.50
CA GLN A 385 3.70 9.57 -13.12
C GLN A 385 2.49 8.83 -12.52
N PRO A 386 2.58 8.28 -11.30
CA PRO A 386 1.48 7.54 -10.68
C PRO A 386 0.46 8.48 -10.03
N ALA A 387 -0.68 7.91 -9.63
CA ALA A 387 -1.53 8.49 -8.58
C ALA A 387 -0.83 8.40 -7.22
N ALA A 388 -1.00 9.40 -6.36
CA ALA A 388 -0.52 9.39 -4.97
C ALA A 388 -1.47 8.64 -4.00
N THR A 389 -2.26 7.70 -4.52
CA THR A 389 -3.33 6.99 -3.81
C THR A 389 -3.19 5.48 -3.94
N PRO A 390 -3.79 4.69 -3.04
CA PRO A 390 -3.87 3.23 -3.20
C PRO A 390 -4.46 2.83 -4.57
N PRO A 391 -4.07 1.67 -5.12
CA PRO A 391 -4.76 1.13 -6.28
C PRO A 391 -6.21 0.80 -5.91
N LEU A 392 -7.16 1.19 -6.76
CA LEU A 392 -8.57 0.93 -6.49
C LEU A 392 -8.89 -0.54 -6.74
N VAL A 393 -9.57 -1.16 -5.79
CA VAL A 393 -10.06 -2.54 -5.91
C VAL A 393 -11.38 -2.52 -6.69
N VAL A 394 -11.36 -3.04 -7.92
CA VAL A 394 -12.52 -3.10 -8.82
C VAL A 394 -12.79 -4.57 -9.14
N GLY A 395 -13.65 -5.18 -8.35
CA GLY A 395 -13.93 -6.62 -8.40
C GLY A 395 -12.67 -7.45 -8.16
N ASP A 396 -12.31 -8.27 -9.14
CA ASP A 396 -11.13 -9.14 -9.14
C ASP A 396 -9.85 -8.45 -9.65
N LYS A 397 -9.88 -7.14 -9.89
CA LYS A 397 -8.73 -6.35 -10.40
C LYS A 397 -8.34 -5.22 -9.46
N LEU A 398 -7.06 -4.85 -9.53
CA LEU A 398 -6.53 -3.57 -9.07
C LEU A 398 -6.51 -2.59 -10.24
N HIS A 399 -6.75 -1.31 -9.96
CA HIS A 399 -6.69 -0.22 -10.94
C HIS A 399 -5.64 0.79 -10.52
N PHE A 400 -4.55 0.85 -11.30
CA PHE A 400 -3.45 1.80 -11.16
C PHE A 400 -3.63 2.91 -12.19
N TYR A 401 -4.14 4.05 -11.74
CA TYR A 401 -4.19 5.24 -12.59
C TYR A 401 -2.82 5.90 -12.64
N PHE A 402 -2.43 6.30 -13.84
CA PHE A 402 -1.14 6.91 -14.10
C PHE A 402 -1.25 7.85 -15.29
N SER A 403 -0.41 8.88 -15.33
CA SER A 403 -0.31 9.75 -16.49
C SER A 403 0.97 9.51 -17.27
N GLY A 404 0.96 9.92 -18.52
CA GLY A 404 2.12 9.97 -19.41
C GLY A 404 2.08 11.25 -20.25
N ARG A 405 3.18 11.56 -20.94
CA ARG A 405 3.32 12.72 -21.82
C ARG A 405 3.62 12.26 -23.24
N SER A 406 2.91 12.83 -24.23
CA SER A 406 3.24 12.66 -25.66
C SER A 406 4.31 13.65 -26.14
N GLY A 407 4.57 14.71 -25.36
CA GLY A 407 5.27 15.92 -25.80
C GLY A 407 4.32 16.90 -26.52
N ALA A 408 4.72 18.17 -26.56
CA ALA A 408 4.02 19.24 -27.27
C ALA A 408 5.01 20.17 -27.99
N PRO A 409 4.62 20.83 -29.11
CA PRO A 409 5.47 21.81 -29.79
C PRO A 409 5.91 22.94 -28.84
N GLY A 410 7.21 23.24 -28.83
CA GLY A 410 7.80 24.25 -27.93
C GLY A 410 7.89 23.86 -26.44
N PHE A 411 7.24 22.76 -26.02
CA PHE A 411 7.26 22.31 -24.63
C PHE A 411 7.25 20.76 -24.54
N PRO A 412 8.42 20.09 -24.58
CA PRO A 412 8.53 18.64 -24.66
C PRO A 412 7.90 17.84 -23.50
N ASP A 413 7.63 18.46 -22.35
CA ASP A 413 6.96 17.79 -21.21
C ASP A 413 5.43 17.98 -21.22
N GLY A 414 4.89 18.57 -22.29
CA GLY A 414 3.46 18.79 -22.51
C GLY A 414 2.73 17.58 -23.11
N GLY A 415 1.46 17.79 -23.46
CA GLY A 415 0.62 16.75 -24.07
C GLY A 415 0.28 15.63 -23.10
N GLY A 416 0.05 15.96 -21.82
CA GLY A 416 -0.18 14.95 -20.80
C GLY A 416 -1.62 14.47 -20.74
N SER A 417 -1.76 13.14 -20.59
CA SER A 417 -3.03 12.42 -20.52
C SER A 417 -2.97 11.39 -19.38
N THR A 418 -4.14 10.99 -18.86
CA THR A 418 -4.25 9.95 -17.81
C THR A 418 -4.79 8.66 -18.39
N GLY A 419 -4.18 7.54 -18.02
CA GLY A 419 -4.61 6.19 -18.35
C GLY A 419 -4.63 5.27 -17.12
N LEU A 420 -4.84 3.99 -17.39
CA LEU A 420 -5.07 2.94 -16.41
C LEU A 420 -4.24 1.70 -16.76
N ALA A 421 -3.56 1.13 -15.77
CA ALA A 421 -3.05 -0.23 -15.82
C ALA A 421 -3.83 -1.11 -14.82
N THR A 422 -4.10 -2.36 -15.18
CA THR A 422 -4.83 -3.30 -14.32
C THR A 422 -4.00 -4.52 -13.98
N LEU A 423 -4.11 -4.98 -12.74
CA LEU A 423 -3.50 -6.23 -12.26
C LEU A 423 -4.61 -7.10 -11.65
N ARG A 424 -4.43 -8.40 -11.57
CA ARG A 424 -5.24 -9.26 -10.68
C ARG A 424 -5.21 -8.70 -9.26
N ARG A 425 -6.32 -8.73 -8.51
CA ARG A 425 -6.33 -8.43 -7.06
C ARG A 425 -5.28 -9.30 -6.36
N ASP A 426 -4.50 -8.70 -5.46
CA ASP A 426 -3.34 -9.31 -4.77
C ASP A 426 -2.21 -9.83 -5.70
N GLY A 427 -2.32 -9.61 -7.01
CA GLY A 427 -1.57 -10.32 -8.05
C GLY A 427 -0.10 -9.93 -8.23
N PHE A 428 0.50 -9.22 -7.28
CA PHE A 428 1.88 -8.70 -7.41
C PHE A 428 2.93 -9.81 -7.52
N ALA A 429 2.73 -10.88 -6.76
CA ALA A 429 3.58 -12.07 -6.78
C ALA A 429 2.71 -13.33 -6.60
N SER A 430 3.17 -14.45 -7.15
CA SER A 430 2.64 -15.78 -6.84
C SER A 430 3.75 -16.74 -6.43
N LEU A 431 3.38 -17.77 -5.66
CA LEU A 431 4.16 -18.98 -5.47
C LEU A 431 3.58 -20.08 -6.37
N ASP A 432 4.42 -20.60 -7.26
CA ASP A 432 4.03 -21.46 -8.37
C ASP A 432 4.54 -22.90 -8.21
N ALA A 433 3.69 -23.87 -8.55
CA ALA A 433 4.01 -25.29 -8.72
C ALA A 433 3.81 -25.74 -10.17
N GLY A 434 4.76 -26.52 -10.68
CA GLY A 434 4.66 -27.22 -11.97
C GLY A 434 3.94 -28.56 -11.86
N ASP A 435 4.33 -29.54 -12.69
CA ASP A 435 3.74 -30.88 -12.70
C ASP A 435 4.07 -31.69 -11.43
N THR A 436 5.25 -31.49 -10.86
CA THR A 436 5.62 -32.03 -9.54
C THR A 436 4.94 -31.23 -8.45
N GLU A 437 4.33 -31.93 -7.48
CA GLU A 437 3.75 -31.29 -6.30
C GLU A 437 4.83 -30.59 -5.47
N ALA A 438 4.52 -29.39 -5.01
CA ALA A 438 5.39 -28.53 -4.23
C ALA A 438 4.57 -27.81 -3.13
N ALA A 439 5.24 -27.31 -2.10
CA ALA A 439 4.54 -26.77 -0.94
C ALA A 439 5.23 -25.54 -0.34
N VAL A 440 4.44 -24.70 0.32
CA VAL A 440 4.91 -23.61 1.20
C VAL A 440 4.33 -23.83 2.60
N THR A 441 5.18 -23.72 3.61
CA THR A 441 4.79 -23.68 5.02
C THR A 441 5.04 -22.28 5.55
N THR A 442 4.01 -21.68 6.17
CA THR A 442 4.16 -20.36 6.80
C THR A 442 5.03 -20.45 8.04
N ARG A 443 5.59 -19.32 8.47
CA ARG A 443 5.99 -19.12 9.87
C ARG A 443 4.77 -19.32 10.80
N PRO A 444 4.95 -19.49 12.12
CA PRO A 444 3.84 -19.45 13.05
C PRO A 444 3.02 -18.16 12.86
N VAL A 445 1.74 -18.31 12.52
CA VAL A 445 0.76 -17.23 12.39
C VAL A 445 -0.24 -17.32 13.53
N GLN A 446 -0.86 -16.18 13.84
CA GLN A 446 -1.98 -16.06 14.77
C GLN A 446 -3.06 -15.18 14.13
N PHE A 447 -4.32 -15.55 14.33
CA PHE A 447 -5.46 -14.87 13.71
C PHE A 447 -6.73 -14.97 14.56
N SER A 448 -7.64 -14.01 14.36
CA SER A 448 -8.96 -13.97 14.99
C SER A 448 -10.12 -14.38 14.07
N GLY A 449 -9.84 -14.65 12.79
CA GLY A 449 -10.82 -15.23 11.86
C GLY A 449 -11.05 -16.73 12.09
N CYS A 450 -12.14 -17.25 11.53
CA CYS A 450 -12.46 -18.68 11.52
C CYS A 450 -12.53 -19.28 10.10
N HIS A 451 -12.55 -18.47 9.04
CA HIS A 451 -12.57 -18.99 7.66
C HIS A 451 -11.28 -18.64 6.93
N LEU A 452 -10.55 -19.64 6.40
CA LEU A 452 -9.37 -19.43 5.56
C LEU A 452 -9.77 -19.21 4.09
N PHE A 453 -9.21 -18.18 3.47
CA PHE A 453 -9.37 -17.88 2.07
C PHE A 453 -8.03 -17.81 1.36
N VAL A 454 -8.03 -18.15 0.07
CA VAL A 454 -6.89 -18.04 -0.83
C VAL A 454 -7.26 -17.28 -2.10
N ASN A 455 -6.25 -16.65 -2.70
CA ASN A 455 -6.27 -16.15 -4.06
C ASN A 455 -5.42 -17.10 -4.91
N LEU A 456 -6.06 -17.83 -5.81
CA LEU A 456 -5.51 -19.04 -6.45
C LEU A 456 -5.87 -19.08 -7.94
N ALA A 457 -4.93 -19.53 -8.76
CA ALA A 457 -5.18 -20.00 -10.12
C ALA A 457 -4.63 -21.43 -10.29
N THR A 458 -5.41 -22.35 -10.87
CA THR A 458 -4.98 -23.73 -11.18
C THR A 458 -5.16 -24.04 -12.66
N ALA A 459 -4.30 -24.91 -13.21
CA ALA A 459 -4.63 -25.64 -14.44
C ALA A 459 -5.87 -26.53 -14.22
N ALA A 460 -6.50 -27.00 -15.30
CA ALA A 460 -7.72 -27.82 -15.23
C ALA A 460 -7.55 -29.14 -14.43
N ASP A 461 -6.35 -29.72 -14.48
CA ASP A 461 -5.93 -30.90 -13.73
C ASP A 461 -5.06 -30.58 -12.51
N GLY A 462 -4.77 -29.30 -12.25
CA GLY A 462 -4.04 -28.84 -11.06
C GLY A 462 -4.92 -28.84 -9.81
N GLU A 463 -4.32 -28.71 -8.64
CA GLU A 463 -5.06 -28.46 -7.38
C GLU A 463 -4.21 -27.77 -6.31
N LEU A 464 -4.90 -27.16 -5.35
CA LEU A 464 -4.35 -26.77 -4.04
C LEU A 464 -5.07 -27.53 -2.92
N ARG A 465 -4.33 -27.92 -1.89
CA ARG A 465 -4.83 -28.37 -0.58
C ARG A 465 -4.09 -27.65 0.55
N ALA A 466 -4.66 -27.62 1.74
CA ALA A 466 -4.00 -27.03 2.91
C ALA A 466 -4.08 -27.91 4.16
N GLU A 467 -3.14 -27.74 5.06
CA GLU A 467 -3.17 -28.34 6.40
C GLU A 467 -2.68 -27.35 7.46
N ILE A 468 -3.16 -27.51 8.69
CA ILE A 468 -2.75 -26.70 9.84
C ILE A 468 -1.82 -27.52 10.74
N LEU A 469 -0.70 -26.92 11.13
CA LEU A 469 0.33 -27.55 11.96
C LEU A 469 0.49 -26.82 13.30
N ASP A 470 0.93 -27.55 14.33
CA ASP A 470 1.45 -26.96 15.57
C ASP A 470 2.87 -26.37 15.37
N ALA A 471 3.45 -25.84 16.45
CA ALA A 471 4.79 -25.26 16.43
C ALA A 471 5.90 -26.28 16.07
N ASP A 472 5.69 -27.56 16.40
CA ASP A 472 6.61 -28.68 16.16
C ASP A 472 6.38 -29.34 14.79
N ASN A 473 5.55 -28.74 13.93
CA ASN A 473 5.13 -29.24 12.61
C ASN A 473 4.23 -30.50 12.63
N ARG A 474 3.58 -30.83 13.75
CA ARG A 474 2.57 -31.90 13.79
C ARG A 474 1.24 -31.39 13.26
N VAL A 475 0.58 -32.20 12.42
CA VAL A 475 -0.72 -31.85 11.83
C VAL A 475 -1.82 -31.83 12.91
N ILE A 476 -2.65 -30.78 12.92
CA ILE A 476 -3.78 -30.64 13.83
C ILE A 476 -5.04 -31.18 13.16
N ALA A 477 -5.53 -32.34 13.60
CA ALA A 477 -6.81 -32.86 13.16
C ALA A 477 -7.98 -31.96 13.60
N PRO A 478 -9.05 -31.81 12.80
CA PRO A 478 -9.30 -32.45 11.50
C PRO A 478 -8.67 -31.70 10.29
N PHE A 479 -7.87 -30.66 10.51
CA PHE A 479 -7.29 -29.80 9.46
C PHE A 479 -6.09 -30.43 8.73
N THR A 480 -6.22 -31.68 8.31
CA THR A 480 -5.17 -32.44 7.60
C THR A 480 -5.27 -32.24 6.08
N ARG A 481 -4.21 -32.58 5.35
CA ARG A 481 -4.18 -32.54 3.88
C ARG A 481 -5.24 -33.46 3.26
N GLU A 482 -5.46 -34.63 3.86
CA GLU A 482 -6.41 -35.65 3.40
C GLU A 482 -7.85 -35.14 3.52
N ASN A 483 -8.16 -34.49 4.64
CA ASN A 483 -9.47 -33.89 4.88
C ASN A 483 -9.68 -32.60 4.07
N SER A 484 -8.62 -31.87 3.68
CA SER A 484 -8.72 -30.68 2.84
C SER A 484 -9.39 -31.01 1.52
N LEU A 485 -10.51 -30.34 1.21
CA LEU A 485 -11.14 -30.44 -0.10
C LEU A 485 -10.19 -29.85 -1.16
N PRO A 486 -9.99 -30.50 -2.32
CA PRO A 486 -9.12 -30.01 -3.37
C PRO A 486 -9.72 -28.77 -4.03
N LEU A 487 -8.95 -27.69 -4.11
CA LEU A 487 -9.35 -26.47 -4.80
C LEU A 487 -8.83 -26.49 -6.24
N ARG A 488 -9.74 -26.36 -7.20
CA ARG A 488 -9.45 -26.29 -8.64
C ARG A 488 -10.23 -25.11 -9.23
N THR A 489 -9.59 -23.95 -9.31
CA THR A 489 -10.26 -22.68 -9.64
C THR A 489 -9.25 -21.63 -10.08
N ASP A 490 -9.73 -20.63 -10.82
CA ASP A 490 -9.06 -19.35 -10.97
C ASP A 490 -9.94 -18.23 -10.38
N GLN A 491 -9.69 -17.90 -9.11
CA GLN A 491 -10.47 -16.91 -8.35
C GLN A 491 -9.58 -16.12 -7.39
N THR A 492 -9.87 -14.82 -7.23
CA THR A 492 -9.13 -13.96 -6.28
C THR A 492 -9.54 -14.15 -4.83
N ARG A 493 -10.59 -14.96 -4.60
CA ARG A 493 -11.15 -15.31 -3.29
C ARG A 493 -11.86 -16.65 -3.37
N HIS A 494 -11.27 -17.68 -2.76
CA HIS A 494 -11.89 -18.98 -2.59
C HIS A 494 -11.69 -19.49 -1.15
N ALA A 495 -12.74 -20.09 -0.56
CA ALA A 495 -12.68 -20.62 0.80
C ALA A 495 -11.97 -21.99 0.83
N VAL A 496 -11.02 -22.18 1.74
CA VAL A 496 -10.43 -23.49 2.03
C VAL A 496 -11.33 -24.20 3.04
N LYS A 497 -11.61 -25.48 2.80
CA LYS A 497 -12.52 -26.30 3.62
C LYS A 497 -11.94 -27.67 3.89
N TRP A 498 -12.28 -28.24 5.04
CA TRP A 498 -11.88 -29.58 5.46
C TRP A 498 -13.10 -30.44 5.76
N GLN A 499 -13.02 -31.74 5.47
CA GLN A 499 -14.00 -32.71 5.95
C GLN A 499 -13.87 -32.85 7.48
N GLY A 500 -15.00 -32.83 8.18
CA GLY A 500 -15.03 -32.93 9.64
C GLY A 500 -14.80 -31.63 10.42
N ALA A 501 -14.72 -30.46 9.75
CA ALA A 501 -14.80 -29.16 10.41
C ALA A 501 -15.53 -28.12 9.53
N ASP A 502 -16.43 -27.36 10.14
CA ASP A 502 -17.14 -26.27 9.48
C ASP A 502 -16.26 -25.02 9.27
N ASP A 503 -15.35 -24.78 10.22
CA ASP A 503 -14.44 -23.63 10.24
C ASP A 503 -13.14 -23.92 11.05
N LEU A 504 -12.30 -22.89 11.25
CA LEU A 504 -11.04 -22.92 12.00
C LEU A 504 -11.17 -22.53 13.49
N ALA A 505 -12.38 -22.45 14.07
CA ALA A 505 -12.56 -21.95 15.44
C ALA A 505 -11.73 -22.70 16.50
N ALA A 506 -11.45 -23.99 16.28
CA ALA A 506 -10.59 -24.82 17.14
C ALA A 506 -9.09 -24.43 17.14
N VAL A 507 -8.65 -23.60 16.19
CA VAL A 507 -7.28 -23.07 16.08
C VAL A 507 -7.20 -21.53 16.10
N THR A 508 -8.33 -20.80 16.05
CA THR A 508 -8.37 -19.35 16.22
C THR A 508 -7.66 -18.91 17.49
N GLY A 509 -6.85 -17.84 17.41
CA GLY A 509 -6.06 -17.32 18.51
C GLY A 509 -4.85 -18.16 18.95
N ARG A 510 -4.63 -19.35 18.39
CA ARG A 510 -3.42 -20.16 18.65
C ARG A 510 -2.33 -19.81 17.65
N ALA A 511 -1.07 -19.95 18.07
CA ALA A 511 0.07 -19.93 17.14
C ALA A 511 0.10 -21.27 16.38
N VAL A 512 -0.11 -21.22 15.07
CA VAL A 512 -0.14 -22.38 14.17
C VAL A 512 0.60 -22.08 12.88
N LYS A 513 1.00 -23.09 12.12
CA LYS A 513 1.51 -22.91 10.75
C LYS A 513 0.47 -23.38 9.75
N ILE A 514 0.41 -22.75 8.59
CA ILE A 514 -0.41 -23.20 7.46
C ILE A 514 0.55 -23.76 6.41
N ARG A 515 0.33 -25.00 5.97
CA ARG A 515 1.03 -25.55 4.81
C ARG A 515 0.07 -25.66 3.64
N PHE A 516 0.43 -25.06 2.52
CA PHE A 516 -0.28 -25.19 1.25
C PHE A 516 0.49 -26.15 0.34
N HIS A 517 -0.19 -27.16 -0.19
CA HIS A 517 0.31 -28.12 -1.17
C HIS A 517 -0.30 -27.79 -2.53
N LEU A 518 0.54 -27.66 -3.56
CA LEU A 518 0.15 -27.19 -4.89
C LEU A 518 0.70 -28.13 -5.97
N ARG A 519 -0.10 -28.36 -7.02
CA ARG A 519 0.35 -28.94 -8.30
C ARG A 519 -0.32 -28.20 -9.45
N ARG A 520 0.47 -27.77 -10.45
CA ARG A 520 0.04 -26.97 -11.62
C ARG A 520 -0.83 -25.77 -11.21
N ALA A 521 -0.33 -25.00 -10.25
CA ALA A 521 -1.09 -23.98 -9.53
C ALA A 521 -0.22 -22.79 -9.10
N SER A 522 -0.85 -21.62 -8.96
CA SER A 522 -0.27 -20.35 -8.54
C SER A 522 -1.06 -19.77 -7.37
N LEU A 523 -0.44 -19.69 -6.19
CA LEU A 523 -1.02 -19.08 -4.99
C LEU A 523 -0.49 -17.63 -4.86
N TYR A 524 -1.39 -16.65 -4.89
CA TYR A 524 -1.06 -15.21 -4.87
C TYR A 524 -1.11 -14.61 -3.46
N ALA A 525 -2.10 -15.01 -2.67
CA ALA A 525 -2.34 -14.52 -1.31
C ALA A 525 -3.20 -15.48 -0.49
N PHE A 526 -3.20 -15.31 0.83
CA PHE A 526 -4.13 -15.96 1.75
C PHE A 526 -4.55 -15.00 2.87
N TRP A 527 -5.68 -15.27 3.53
CA TRP A 527 -6.12 -14.54 4.72
C TRP A 527 -7.17 -15.32 5.50
N THR A 528 -7.40 -14.94 6.74
CA THR A 528 -8.55 -15.43 7.52
C THR A 528 -9.63 -14.36 7.61
N SER A 529 -10.89 -14.77 7.69
CA SER A 529 -12.02 -13.86 7.95
C SER A 529 -12.93 -14.40 9.05
N ARG A 530 -13.68 -13.50 9.69
CA ARG A 530 -14.83 -13.82 10.56
C ARG A 530 -16.14 -13.92 9.77
N ASP A 531 -16.13 -13.48 8.51
CA ASP A 531 -17.27 -13.47 7.59
C ASP A 531 -17.12 -14.64 6.59
N PRO A 532 -18.14 -15.52 6.46
CA PRO A 532 -18.11 -16.63 5.50
C PRO A 532 -18.07 -16.18 4.03
N SER A 533 -18.30 -14.88 3.74
CA SER A 533 -18.06 -14.30 2.41
C SER A 533 -16.60 -13.95 2.14
N GLY A 534 -15.70 -14.08 3.12
CA GLY A 534 -14.27 -13.85 2.97
C GLY A 534 -13.85 -12.40 2.78
N ASN A 535 -14.65 -11.45 3.27
CA ASN A 535 -14.21 -10.06 3.38
C ASN A 535 -13.06 -9.98 4.42
N ALA A 536 -11.94 -9.36 4.06
CA ALA A 536 -10.84 -9.14 4.99
C ALA A 536 -11.14 -7.92 5.87
N SER A 537 -10.52 -7.84 7.04
CA SER A 537 -10.47 -6.62 7.86
C SER A 537 -9.51 -5.60 7.21
N SER A 538 -9.87 -5.04 6.05
CA SER A 538 -9.07 -4.01 5.38
C SER A 538 -9.36 -2.62 5.95
N LEU A 539 -8.30 -1.80 6.07
CA LEU A 539 -8.38 -0.36 6.30
C LEU A 539 -8.22 0.45 4.99
N SER A 540 -8.20 -0.27 3.85
CA SER A 540 -8.09 0.23 2.47
C SER A 540 -9.40 -0.02 1.73
#